data_AF-A0A965PF74-F1
#
_entry.id   AF-A0A965PF74-F1
#
_cell.length_a   1.000
_cell.length_b   1.000
_cell.length_c   1.000
_cell.angle_alpha   90.00
_cell.angle_beta   90.00
_cell.angle_gamma   90.00
#
_symmetry.space_group_name_H-M   'P 1'
#
loop_
_entity.id
_entity.type
_entity.pdbx_description
1 polymer ?
#
loop_
_entity_poly.entity_id
_entity_poly.type
_entity_poly.pdbx_seq_one_letter_code
_entity_poly.pdbx_strand_id
1 'polypeptide(L)'
;MTTDQPSQPAAPLDIVWPTDNPLELPTLRLDRQASAIVAPMACWGTVRRRDQRNVNSWHFFTDDYRFSRLWTHPQEVVATGARVCVEPNFSALDSMPFPVGWNNLYRKRWVARWWQEQGIDVIADLYVGAKYQAHNWMGIPKGWRAYATRGSAEDPEA
;
A
#
# COMPACT_ATOMS: atom_id res chain seq x y z
N MET A 1 -27.73 -23.19 -10.39
CA MET A 1 -27.11 -23.07 -9.06
C MET A 1 -25.99 -22.05 -9.14
N THR A 2 -26.32 -20.79 -8.92
CA THR A 2 -25.38 -19.68 -8.76
C THR A 2 -24.74 -19.84 -7.39
N THR A 3 -23.46 -20.19 -7.34
CA THR A 3 -22.67 -20.11 -6.10
C THR A 3 -22.54 -18.65 -5.72
N ASP A 4 -23.38 -18.22 -4.78
CA ASP A 4 -23.27 -16.94 -4.11
C ASP A 4 -21.99 -17.02 -3.25
N GLN A 5 -20.88 -16.49 -3.76
CA GLN A 5 -19.70 -16.33 -2.92
C GLN A 5 -20.05 -15.28 -1.87
N PRO A 6 -19.93 -15.57 -0.57
CA PRO A 6 -20.21 -14.58 0.45
C PRO A 6 -19.31 -13.36 0.17
N SER A 7 -19.95 -12.21 -0.04
CA SER A 7 -19.23 -10.94 -0.14
C SER A 7 -18.38 -10.79 1.12
N GLN A 8 -17.06 -10.76 0.96
CA GLN A 8 -16.18 -10.50 2.09
C GLN A 8 -16.53 -9.10 2.62
N PRO A 9 -16.85 -8.98 3.93
CA PRO A 9 -17.24 -7.69 4.49
C PRO A 9 -16.12 -6.68 4.25
N ALA A 10 -16.50 -5.44 3.94
CA ALA A 10 -15.56 -4.33 3.93
C ALA A 10 -14.80 -4.29 5.25
N ALA A 11 -13.51 -4.02 5.21
CA ALA A 11 -12.75 -3.80 6.43
C ALA A 11 -13.45 -2.70 7.25
N PRO A 12 -13.69 -2.93 8.56
CA PRO A 12 -14.25 -1.89 9.39
C PRO A 12 -13.23 -0.74 9.44
N LEU A 13 -13.57 0.40 8.85
CA LEU A 13 -12.74 1.61 8.87
C LEU A 13 -12.57 2.18 10.29
N ASP A 14 -13.29 1.63 11.27
CA ASP A 14 -13.28 2.03 12.67
C ASP A 14 -12.10 1.42 13.46
N ILE A 15 -11.19 0.70 12.81
CA ILE A 15 -9.97 0.21 13.44
C ILE A 15 -8.93 1.32 13.52
N VAL A 16 -8.51 1.64 14.75
CA VAL A 16 -7.38 2.51 15.05
C VAL A 16 -6.15 1.64 15.34
N TRP A 17 -5.10 1.82 14.54
CA TRP A 17 -3.83 1.13 14.73
C TRP A 17 -2.90 1.91 15.65
N PRO A 18 -1.98 1.25 16.38
CA PRO A 18 -0.93 1.94 17.12
C PRO A 18 -0.12 2.89 16.23
N THR A 19 0.20 4.06 16.79
CA THR A 19 0.99 5.13 16.19
C THR A 19 2.05 5.62 17.18
N ASP A 20 3.18 6.07 16.68
CA ASP A 20 4.29 6.70 17.42
C ASP A 20 4.61 8.11 16.92
N ASN A 21 3.72 8.70 16.12
CA ASN A 21 3.92 9.99 15.44
C ASN A 21 2.72 10.93 15.62
N PRO A 22 2.92 12.25 15.55
CA PRO A 22 1.90 13.26 15.87
C PRO A 22 0.78 13.38 14.85
N LEU A 23 0.91 12.77 13.66
CA LEU A 23 -0.12 12.74 12.63
C LEU A 23 -1.01 11.50 12.71
N GLU A 24 -0.81 10.67 13.73
CA GLU A 24 -1.54 9.42 13.93
C GLU A 24 -1.46 8.47 12.73
N LEU A 25 -0.38 8.54 11.94
CA LEU A 25 -0.14 7.58 10.86
C LEU A 25 0.12 6.21 11.50
N PRO A 26 -0.59 5.13 11.09
CA PRO A 26 -0.34 3.79 11.60
C PRO A 26 1.13 3.39 11.46
N THR A 27 1.73 2.93 12.57
CA THR A 27 3.08 2.38 12.54
C THR A 27 3.02 0.98 11.92
N LEU A 28 3.81 0.74 10.87
CA LEU A 28 3.91 -0.58 10.25
C LEU A 28 4.54 -1.60 11.22
N ARG A 29 4.15 -2.86 11.05
CA ARG A 29 4.65 -4.01 11.80
C ARG A 29 6.00 -4.47 11.26
N LEU A 30 7.05 -4.33 12.06
CA LEU A 30 8.43 -4.68 11.65
C LEU A 30 8.59 -6.18 11.30
N ASP A 31 7.80 -7.05 11.94
CA ASP A 31 7.73 -8.49 11.70
C ASP A 31 7.03 -8.87 10.38
N ARG A 32 6.44 -7.88 9.69
CA ARG A 32 5.72 -8.01 8.41
C ARG A 32 6.29 -7.09 7.33
N GLN A 33 7.58 -6.78 7.41
CA GLN A 33 8.31 -6.18 6.29
C GLN A 33 8.67 -7.28 5.29
N ALA A 34 8.56 -6.99 3.99
CA ALA A 34 8.94 -7.96 2.97
C ALA A 34 10.46 -8.19 2.94
N SER A 35 10.88 -9.45 2.86
CA SER A 35 12.29 -9.84 2.69
C SER A 35 12.68 -10.08 1.23
N ALA A 36 11.69 -10.35 0.37
CA ALA A 36 11.86 -10.58 -1.06
C ALA A 36 10.53 -10.31 -1.80
N ILE A 37 10.62 -10.14 -3.12
CA ILE A 37 9.45 -10.16 -4.00
C ILE A 37 9.15 -11.61 -4.39
N VAL A 38 7.90 -12.03 -4.33
CA VAL A 38 7.47 -13.36 -4.76
C VAL A 38 6.85 -13.27 -6.14
N ALA A 39 7.48 -13.87 -7.14
CA ALA A 39 6.99 -13.88 -8.51
C ALA A 39 5.71 -14.76 -8.66
N PRO A 40 4.79 -14.42 -9.60
CA PRO A 40 4.85 -13.24 -10.44
C PRO A 40 4.41 -11.99 -9.67
N MET A 41 5.08 -10.89 -9.97
CA MET A 41 4.70 -9.55 -9.52
C MET A 41 3.93 -8.85 -10.63
N ALA A 42 2.87 -8.13 -10.28
CA ALA A 42 2.09 -7.37 -11.25
C ALA A 42 1.61 -6.03 -10.71
N CYS A 43 1.26 -5.13 -11.64
CA CYS A 43 0.66 -3.84 -11.31
C CYS A 43 -0.82 -4.02 -11.04
N TRP A 44 -1.30 -3.43 -9.94
CA TRP A 44 -2.73 -3.46 -9.64
C TRP A 44 -3.55 -2.83 -10.78
N GLY A 45 -4.66 -3.49 -11.13
CA GLY A 45 -5.55 -3.04 -12.20
C GLY A 45 -5.08 -3.31 -13.63
N THR A 46 -3.94 -3.96 -13.86
CA THR A 46 -3.52 -4.39 -15.21
C THR A 46 -3.83 -5.87 -15.49
N VAL A 47 -4.04 -6.67 -14.44
CA VAL A 47 -4.37 -8.09 -14.52
C VAL A 47 -5.89 -8.29 -14.48
N ARG A 48 -6.41 -9.14 -15.37
CA ARG A 48 -7.84 -9.50 -15.41
C ARG A 48 -8.23 -10.18 -14.09
N ARG A 49 -9.42 -9.88 -13.57
CA ARG A 49 -9.91 -10.40 -12.27
C ARG A 49 -9.73 -11.92 -12.08
N ARG A 50 -10.05 -12.72 -13.10
CA ARG A 50 -9.93 -14.19 -13.03
C ARG A 50 -8.48 -14.68 -12.89
N ASP A 51 -7.51 -13.88 -13.34
CA ASP A 51 -6.09 -14.23 -13.37
C ASP A 51 -5.33 -13.65 -12.15
N GLN A 52 -5.99 -12.81 -11.33
CA GLN A 52 -5.36 -12.17 -10.17
C GLN A 52 -4.90 -13.17 -9.10
N ARG A 53 -5.54 -14.34 -8.99
CA ARG A 53 -5.11 -15.42 -8.07
C ARG A 53 -3.77 -16.06 -8.43
N ASN A 54 -3.24 -15.76 -9.61
CA ASN A 54 -1.92 -16.23 -10.04
C ASN A 54 -0.81 -15.25 -9.67
N VAL A 55 -1.14 -14.09 -9.09
CA VAL A 55 -0.18 -13.04 -8.71
C VAL A 55 0.19 -13.18 -7.25
N ASN A 56 1.49 -13.31 -6.97
CA ASN A 56 1.99 -13.45 -5.60
C ASN A 56 2.43 -12.11 -4.99
N SER A 57 2.77 -11.13 -5.83
CA SER A 57 3.15 -9.79 -5.37
C SER A 57 2.46 -8.66 -6.14
N TRP A 58 1.95 -7.66 -5.45
CA TRP A 58 1.34 -6.47 -6.07
C TRP A 58 2.17 -5.22 -5.88
N HIS A 59 2.21 -4.36 -6.90
CA HIS A 59 2.63 -2.98 -6.78
C HIS A 59 1.57 -2.02 -7.30
N PHE A 60 1.66 -0.76 -6.88
CA PHE A 60 0.66 0.28 -7.15
C PHE A 60 1.25 1.49 -7.89
N PHE A 61 2.35 1.29 -8.62
CA PHE A 61 2.95 2.30 -9.51
C PHE A 61 2.10 2.53 -10.76
N THR A 62 0.93 3.11 -10.56
CA THR A 62 -0.08 3.46 -11.56
C THR A 62 -0.97 4.58 -11.01
N ASP A 63 -1.89 5.10 -11.81
CA ASP A 63 -2.84 6.12 -11.35
C ASP A 63 -3.71 5.68 -10.15
N ASP A 64 -3.81 6.56 -9.15
CA ASP A 64 -4.58 6.38 -7.91
C ASP A 64 -6.00 5.84 -8.11
N TYR A 65 -6.69 6.26 -9.18
CA TYR A 65 -8.08 5.86 -9.40
C TYR A 65 -8.24 4.33 -9.46
N ARG A 66 -7.22 3.60 -9.93
CA ARG A 66 -7.24 2.13 -10.05
C ARG A 66 -7.26 1.40 -8.70
N PHE A 67 -6.70 2.00 -7.65
CA PHE A 67 -6.64 1.43 -6.31
C PHE A 67 -7.34 2.28 -5.25
N SER A 68 -7.99 3.38 -5.65
CA SER A 68 -8.77 4.27 -4.80
C SER A 68 -9.75 3.51 -3.89
N ARG A 69 -10.37 2.45 -4.42
CA ARG A 69 -11.32 1.58 -3.72
C ARG A 69 -10.69 0.77 -2.59
N LEU A 70 -9.38 0.50 -2.63
CA LEU A 70 -8.68 -0.27 -1.59
C LEU A 70 -8.66 0.44 -0.24
N TRP A 71 -8.92 1.75 -0.21
CA TRP A 71 -9.16 2.47 1.03
C TRP A 71 -10.34 1.90 1.82
N THR A 72 -11.46 1.63 1.14
CA THR A 72 -12.68 1.10 1.75
C THR A 72 -12.80 -0.42 1.60
N HIS A 73 -12.04 -1.02 0.69
CA HIS A 73 -12.08 -2.45 0.38
C HIS A 73 -10.66 -3.07 0.32
N PRO A 74 -9.84 -2.95 1.38
CA PRO A 74 -8.48 -3.49 1.35
C PRO A 74 -8.44 -5.01 1.22
N GLN A 75 -9.55 -5.71 1.57
CA GLN A 75 -9.70 -7.16 1.42
C GLN A 75 -9.62 -7.64 -0.03
N GLU A 76 -9.84 -6.77 -1.03
CA GLU A 76 -9.72 -7.18 -2.44
C GLU A 76 -8.32 -7.72 -2.76
N VAL A 77 -7.26 -7.16 -2.18
CA VAL A 77 -5.88 -7.66 -2.34
C VAL A 77 -5.70 -9.00 -1.64
N VAL A 78 -6.23 -9.16 -0.43
CA VAL A 78 -6.16 -10.42 0.32
C VAL A 78 -6.88 -11.55 -0.41
N ALA A 79 -8.01 -11.26 -1.05
CA ALA A 79 -8.76 -12.22 -1.86
C ALA A 79 -7.98 -12.74 -3.09
N THR A 80 -6.92 -12.05 -3.50
CA THR A 80 -6.01 -12.54 -4.55
C THR A 80 -5.06 -13.62 -4.07
N GLY A 81 -4.86 -13.78 -2.75
CA GLY A 81 -3.83 -14.66 -2.20
C GLY A 81 -2.43 -14.06 -2.24
N ALA A 82 -2.32 -12.73 -2.38
CA ALA A 82 -1.06 -12.02 -2.39
C ALA A 82 -0.23 -12.32 -1.13
N ARG A 83 1.08 -12.50 -1.33
CA ARG A 83 2.05 -12.73 -0.25
C ARG A 83 2.82 -11.47 0.11
N VAL A 84 3.07 -10.63 -0.89
CA VAL A 84 3.81 -9.38 -0.74
C VAL A 84 3.08 -8.25 -1.44
N CYS A 85 3.05 -7.06 -0.85
CA CYS A 85 2.54 -5.87 -1.50
C CYS A 85 3.46 -4.68 -1.28
N VAL A 86 3.72 -3.91 -2.33
CA VAL A 86 4.13 -2.51 -2.16
C VAL A 86 2.92 -1.76 -1.60
N GLU A 87 3.14 -0.84 -0.67
CA GLU A 87 2.10 0.02 -0.13
C GLU A 87 1.33 0.78 -1.24
N PRO A 88 0.00 0.94 -1.16
CA PRO A 88 -0.76 1.67 -2.17
C PRO A 88 -0.56 3.17 -1.93
N ASN A 89 0.29 3.79 -2.75
CA ASN A 89 0.71 5.16 -2.55
C ASN A 89 -0.32 6.15 -3.13
N PHE A 90 -1.27 6.60 -2.31
CA PHE A 90 -2.16 7.71 -2.66
C PHE A 90 -1.33 8.99 -2.83
N SER A 91 -1.45 9.61 -3.99
CA SER A 91 -0.61 10.72 -4.43
C SER A 91 -0.61 11.86 -3.41
N ALA A 92 0.57 12.24 -2.91
CA ALA A 92 0.79 13.42 -2.07
C ALA A 92 1.76 14.37 -2.80
N LEU A 93 1.20 15.29 -3.59
CA LEU A 93 1.95 16.20 -4.49
C LEU A 93 2.17 17.56 -3.84
N ASP A 94 3.25 18.26 -4.19
CA ASP A 94 3.59 19.58 -3.61
C ASP A 94 2.50 20.64 -3.76
N SER A 95 1.71 20.54 -4.83
CA SER A 95 0.55 21.39 -5.10
C SER A 95 -0.65 21.13 -4.19
N MET A 96 -0.72 19.97 -3.54
CA MET A 96 -1.83 19.63 -2.63
C MET A 96 -1.70 20.39 -1.30
N PRO A 97 -2.81 20.85 -0.70
CA PRO A 97 -2.81 21.40 0.65
C PRO A 97 -2.52 20.31 1.68
N PHE A 98 -1.91 20.68 2.82
CA PHE A 98 -1.48 19.72 3.85
C PHE A 98 -2.57 18.74 4.31
N PRO A 99 -3.84 19.17 4.55
CA PRO A 99 -4.89 18.23 4.96
C PRO A 99 -5.11 17.08 3.96
N VAL A 100 -5.02 17.37 2.65
CA VAL A 100 -5.22 16.36 1.59
C VAL A 100 -4.02 15.42 1.55
N GLY A 101 -2.79 15.96 1.58
CA GLY A 101 -1.58 15.14 1.57
C GLY A 101 -1.47 14.26 2.81
N TRP A 102 -1.75 14.78 4.00
CA TRP A 102 -1.75 14.00 5.24
C TRP A 102 -2.80 12.90 5.23
N ASN A 103 -4.01 13.17 4.74
CA ASN A 103 -5.02 12.13 4.58
C ASN A 103 -4.55 11.02 3.64
N ASN A 104 -3.86 11.36 2.54
CA ASN A 104 -3.32 10.36 1.63
C ASN A 104 -2.18 9.54 2.25
N LEU A 105 -1.29 10.16 3.04
CA LEU A 105 -0.28 9.47 3.83
C LEU A 105 -0.89 8.53 4.89
N TYR A 106 -1.99 8.95 5.52
CA TYR A 106 -2.74 8.11 6.44
C TYR A 106 -3.35 6.90 5.74
N ARG A 107 -4.05 7.12 4.62
CA ARG A 107 -4.70 6.04 3.87
C ARG A 107 -3.72 4.98 3.39
N LYS A 108 -2.53 5.38 2.90
CA LYS A 108 -1.51 4.41 2.46
C LYS A 108 -1.01 3.55 3.64
N ARG A 109 -0.68 4.18 4.77
CA ARG A 109 -0.18 3.51 5.99
C ARG A 109 -1.24 2.59 6.59
N TRP A 110 -2.49 3.03 6.63
CA TRP A 110 -3.60 2.26 7.18
C TRP A 110 -3.91 1.03 6.33
N VAL A 111 -3.97 1.16 5.00
CA VAL A 111 -4.22 0.00 4.12
C VAL A 111 -3.07 -1.00 4.21
N ALA A 112 -1.82 -0.53 4.18
CA ALA A 112 -0.66 -1.39 4.37
C ALA A 112 -0.68 -2.10 5.73
N ARG A 113 -0.97 -1.37 6.82
CA ARG A 113 -1.07 -1.96 8.15
C ARG A 113 -2.16 -3.01 8.22
N TRP A 114 -3.32 -2.75 7.61
CA TRP A 114 -4.41 -3.73 7.53
C TRP A 114 -3.97 -5.00 6.79
N TRP A 115 -3.25 -4.90 5.67
CA TRP A 115 -2.69 -6.05 4.95
C TRP A 115 -1.70 -6.86 5.80
N GLN A 116 -0.86 -6.21 6.60
CA GLN A 116 0.06 -6.89 7.51
C GLN A 116 -0.68 -7.75 8.54
N GLU A 117 -1.82 -7.28 9.06
CA GLU A 117 -2.66 -8.07 9.97
C GLU A 117 -3.32 -9.26 9.25
N GLN A 118 -3.49 -9.19 7.94
CA GLN A 118 -3.96 -10.32 7.10
C GLN A 118 -2.83 -11.24 6.63
N GLY A 119 -1.60 -11.03 7.11
CA GLY A 119 -0.45 -11.89 6.81
C GLY A 119 0.29 -11.58 5.51
N ILE A 120 0.02 -10.43 4.88
CA ILE A 120 0.76 -9.95 3.71
C ILE A 120 1.98 -9.16 4.19
N ASP A 121 3.16 -9.49 3.66
CA ASP A 121 4.37 -8.72 3.95
C ASP A 121 4.42 -7.46 3.06
N VAL A 122 4.84 -6.33 3.64
CA VAL A 122 4.76 -5.02 2.96
C VAL A 122 6.14 -4.47 2.60
N ILE A 123 6.21 -3.83 1.44
CA ILE A 123 7.29 -2.91 1.04
C ILE A 123 6.73 -1.49 1.15
N ALA A 124 7.36 -0.63 1.95
CA ALA A 124 6.91 0.75 2.14
C ALA A 124 7.24 1.61 0.92
N ASP A 125 6.28 2.40 0.44
CA ASP A 125 6.51 3.31 -0.69
C ASP A 125 6.95 4.69 -0.18
N LEU A 126 8.10 5.18 -0.65
CA LEU A 126 8.67 6.46 -0.23
C LEU A 126 8.44 7.62 -1.23
N TYR A 127 7.79 7.39 -2.36
CA TYR A 127 7.65 8.39 -3.42
C TYR A 127 6.54 9.41 -3.11
N VAL A 128 6.91 10.63 -2.71
CA VAL A 128 5.98 11.74 -2.49
C VAL A 128 6.61 13.06 -2.94
N GLY A 129 5.80 14.11 -3.08
CA GLY A 129 6.31 15.48 -3.28
C GLY A 129 7.26 15.91 -2.16
N ALA A 130 8.19 16.80 -2.47
CA ALA A 130 9.21 17.29 -1.53
C ALA A 130 8.61 17.79 -0.21
N LYS A 131 7.45 18.46 -0.29
CA LYS A 131 6.67 18.96 0.85
C LYS A 131 6.28 17.88 1.87
N TYR A 132 6.15 16.63 1.45
CA TYR A 132 5.65 15.52 2.26
C TYR A 132 6.72 14.51 2.66
N GLN A 133 7.98 14.65 2.21
CA GLN A 133 9.03 13.65 2.44
C GLN A 133 9.23 13.33 3.92
N ALA A 134 9.36 14.34 4.78
CA ALA A 134 9.54 14.14 6.22
C ALA A 134 8.33 13.42 6.87
N HIS A 135 7.12 13.72 6.42
CA HIS A 135 5.90 13.11 6.92
C HIS A 135 5.73 11.67 6.43
N ASN A 136 6.19 11.36 5.21
CA ASN A 136 6.09 10.01 4.67
C ASN A 136 6.96 9.00 5.44
N TRP A 137 7.99 9.44 6.17
CA TRP A 137 8.75 8.59 7.09
C TRP A 137 7.98 8.23 8.38
N MET A 138 6.94 8.98 8.73
CA MET A 138 6.12 8.68 9.90
C MET A 138 5.35 7.36 9.68
N GLY A 139 5.25 6.56 10.73
CA GLY A 139 4.70 5.20 10.67
C GLY A 139 5.65 4.14 10.10
N ILE A 140 6.88 4.49 9.70
CA ILE A 140 7.93 3.51 9.41
C ILE A 140 8.71 3.20 10.70
N PRO A 141 8.67 1.96 11.22
CA PRO A 141 9.39 1.62 12.44
C PRO A 141 10.91 1.62 12.22
N LYS A 142 11.66 1.88 13.30
CA LYS A 142 13.13 1.75 13.28
C LYS A 142 13.54 0.32 12.88
N GLY A 143 14.54 0.22 12.02
CA GLY A 143 15.04 -1.07 11.53
C GLY A 143 14.30 -1.63 10.30
N TRP A 144 13.36 -0.88 9.73
CA TRP A 144 12.74 -1.22 8.44
C TRP A 144 13.76 -1.21 7.30
N ARG A 145 13.63 -2.14 6.34
CA ARG A 145 14.61 -2.33 5.25
C ARG A 145 13.99 -2.54 3.86
N ALA A 146 12.67 -2.55 3.75
CA ALA A 146 11.95 -2.85 2.52
C ALA A 146 11.28 -1.61 1.96
N TYR A 147 11.92 -0.94 1.00
CA TYR A 147 11.41 0.29 0.41
C TYR A 147 11.20 0.15 -1.09
N ALA A 148 10.17 0.84 -1.59
CA ALA A 148 9.97 1.08 -3.00
C ALA A 148 9.90 2.60 -3.21
N THR A 149 10.38 3.05 -4.36
CA THR A 149 10.26 4.44 -4.79
C THR A 149 10.23 4.46 -6.31
N ARG A 150 9.79 5.57 -6.90
CA ARG A 150 9.93 5.77 -8.33
C ARG A 150 11.40 6.08 -8.62
N GLY A 151 12.02 5.27 -9.47
CA GLY A 151 13.28 5.64 -10.09
C GLY A 151 13.02 6.75 -11.11
N SER A 152 13.76 7.86 -11.02
CA SER A 152 13.86 8.81 -12.13
C SER A 152 14.80 8.18 -13.15
N ALA A 153 14.32 7.94 -14.37
CA ALA A 153 15.20 7.65 -15.49
C ALA A 153 15.87 8.97 -15.93
N GLU A 154 16.78 9.47 -15.11
CA GLU A 154 17.87 10.29 -15.61
C GLU A 154 19.10 9.38 -15.60
N ASP A 155 19.08 8.42 -16.53
CA ASP A 155 20.30 7.75 -16.91
C ASP A 155 20.75 8.37 -18.24
N PRO A 156 21.81 9.19 -18.26
CA PRO A 156 22.41 9.62 -19.51
C PRO A 156 23.09 8.46 -20.26
N GLU A 157 23.25 7.27 -19.65
CA GLU A 157 23.99 6.13 -20.21
C GLU A 157 23.33 4.74 -20.05
N ALA A 158 22.01 4.62 -19.80
CA ALA A 158 21.29 3.34 -19.92
C ALA A 158 20.79 3.04 -21.34
#